data_AF-A0A226EXX3-F1
#
_entry.id   AF-A0A226EXX3-F1
#
_cell.length_a   1.000
_cell.length_b   1.000
_cell.length_c   1.000
_cell.angle_alpha   90.00
_cell.angle_beta   90.00
_cell.angle_gamma   90.00
#
_symmetry.space_group_name_H-M   'P 1'
#
loop_
_entity.id
_entity.type
_entity.pdbx_description
1 polymer ?
#
loop_
_entity_poly.entity_id
_entity_poly.type
_entity_poly.pdbx_seq_one_letter_code
_entity_poly.pdbx_strand_id
1 'polypeptide(L)'
;MESNEGMASHLKRPIKWITSLVIWYGTFTMGVSISFLGAALLEFSEKFETNVATVSKVFSMLTVAFLIGALLSGIIFRYLSRSVLSGVFLALMGIGIASYPLSPSLLVFFGIAVVVGFSAGGYDTAQIVWMIELWSGEAAPYIQVQHFSFALGTFVSPMIIRPYLAEEKITMAGVTNSTTDEILEPMKSQLWIPFLIGGSCSIFGGVALLILTYLKNRGSTIPGNQEDAQLPDPKTGQHFPHKIKLIVLASIILGAYCGMEICTIQFIPTFTHFIPLKLAPSDGARILTGLTAAFMIGRGLGVFLVLRIRPEFIIVGNFVVILTGNVVLHVIGGTSYEMLWGGAVLLGVGFSVVFPSFYGFLEKHLHVTDVVGAVIISSSGLISGLYPVIIGTWIESNPYVLMYTNYGSLVICSLAFGAMNWIVSGVQEGNKGVNGYVGGKEELSGGGGIELENKGN
;
A
#
# COMPACT_ATOMS: atom_id res chain seq x y z
N MET A 1 -34.16 -13.57 7.61
CA MET A 1 -34.08 -12.91 6.28
C MET A 1 -34.91 -11.63 6.40
N GLU A 2 -34.30 -10.58 6.94
CA GLU A 2 -34.77 -9.19 6.89
C GLU A 2 -33.49 -8.35 7.02
N SER A 3 -33.42 -7.28 6.24
CA SER A 3 -32.21 -6.80 5.60
C SER A 3 -31.32 -5.94 6.51
N ASN A 4 -30.00 -6.14 6.34
CA ASN A 4 -28.90 -5.37 6.92
C ASN A 4 -28.78 -3.96 6.29
N GLU A 5 -29.91 -3.35 5.89
CA GLU A 5 -29.99 -2.10 5.12
C GLU A 5 -29.99 -0.81 5.98
N GLY A 6 -29.93 -0.93 7.31
CA GLY A 6 -30.34 0.14 8.22
C GLY A 6 -29.43 1.36 8.38
N MET A 7 -28.12 1.28 8.13
CA MET A 7 -27.22 2.43 8.45
C MET A 7 -26.74 3.20 7.20
N ALA A 8 -26.68 2.55 6.04
CA ALA A 8 -26.22 3.16 4.80
C ALA A 8 -27.36 3.80 3.96
N SER A 9 -28.61 3.41 4.19
CA SER A 9 -29.78 3.80 3.37
C SER A 9 -30.33 5.21 3.68
N HIS A 10 -29.95 5.83 4.81
CA HIS A 10 -30.52 7.10 5.25
C HIS A 10 -29.64 8.35 5.01
N LEU A 11 -28.39 8.21 4.54
CA LEU A 11 -27.56 9.38 4.20
C LEU A 11 -27.95 9.96 2.83
N LYS A 12 -28.24 11.26 2.79
CA LYS A 12 -28.41 12.01 1.54
C LYS A 12 -27.19 11.79 0.64
N ARG A 13 -27.43 11.43 -0.62
CA ARG A 13 -26.41 11.20 -1.67
C ARG A 13 -25.25 12.23 -1.69
N PRO A 14 -25.47 13.56 -1.53
CA PRO A 14 -24.36 14.51 -1.47
C PRO A 14 -23.42 14.32 -0.27
N ILE A 15 -23.93 13.90 0.89
CA ILE A 15 -23.10 13.68 2.09
C ILE A 15 -22.20 12.46 1.88
N LYS A 16 -22.70 11.41 1.21
CA LYS A 16 -21.87 10.24 0.86
C LYS A 16 -20.67 10.62 0.00
N TRP A 17 -20.89 11.46 -1.01
CA TRP A 17 -19.80 11.96 -1.85
C TRP A 17 -18.80 12.81 -1.09
N ILE A 18 -19.27 13.72 -0.23
CA ILE A 18 -18.40 14.56 0.61
C ILE A 18 -17.55 13.68 1.54
N THR A 19 -18.16 12.70 2.22
CA THR A 19 -17.42 11.77 3.08
C THR A 19 -16.38 10.98 2.31
N SER A 20 -16.72 10.47 1.11
CA SER A 20 -15.78 9.73 0.26
C SER A 20 -14.59 10.59 -0.15
N LEU A 21 -14.83 11.85 -0.53
CA LEU A 21 -13.77 12.79 -0.91
C LEU A 21 -12.78 13.05 0.22
N VAL A 22 -13.26 13.19 1.46
CA VAL A 22 -12.36 13.41 2.60
C VAL A 22 -11.61 12.14 2.98
N ILE A 23 -12.21 10.96 2.83
CA ILE A 23 -11.50 9.68 2.99
C ILE A 23 -10.36 9.58 1.96
N TRP A 24 -10.66 9.80 0.68
CA TRP A 24 -9.64 9.78 -0.38
C TRP A 24 -8.54 10.81 -0.16
N TYR A 25 -8.89 12.00 0.36
CA TYR A 25 -7.90 13.01 0.73
C TYR A 25 -6.96 12.54 1.83
N GLY A 26 -7.47 11.89 2.89
CA GLY A 26 -6.61 11.34 3.94
C GLY A 26 -5.74 10.17 3.45
N THR A 27 -6.23 9.34 2.53
CA THR A 27 -5.39 8.32 1.86
C THR A 27 -4.28 8.96 1.01
N PHE A 28 -4.60 10.06 0.32
CA PHE A 28 -3.62 10.84 -0.42
C PHE A 28 -2.52 11.38 0.51
N THR A 29 -2.87 11.95 1.68
CA THR A 29 -1.85 12.46 2.60
C THR A 29 -0.99 11.36 3.21
N MET A 30 -1.54 10.17 3.46
CA MET A 30 -0.76 8.99 3.85
C MET A 30 0.29 8.63 2.78
N GLY A 31 -0.09 8.64 1.50
CA GLY A 31 0.84 8.43 0.38
C GLY A 31 1.95 9.47 0.33
N VAL A 32 1.63 10.76 0.58
CA VAL A 32 2.62 11.84 0.67
C VAL A 32 3.66 11.57 1.77
N SER A 33 3.18 11.08 2.92
CA SER A 33 3.97 10.86 4.13
C SER A 33 5.04 9.79 3.96
N ILE A 34 4.66 8.65 3.38
CA ILE A 34 5.57 7.51 3.18
C ILE A 34 6.70 7.89 2.23
N SER A 35 6.38 8.62 1.16
CA SER A 35 7.35 8.97 0.14
C SER A 35 8.32 10.09 0.57
N PHE A 36 7.93 10.97 1.49
CA PHE A 36 8.83 12.01 2.01
C PHE A 36 10.03 11.42 2.76
N LEU A 37 9.78 10.44 3.64
CA LEU A 37 10.85 9.81 4.41
C LEU A 37 11.84 9.07 3.50
N GLY A 38 11.36 8.45 2.40
CA GLY A 38 12.24 7.84 1.40
C GLY A 38 13.15 8.87 0.73
N ALA A 39 12.57 9.96 0.23
CA ALA A 39 13.33 11.02 -0.44
C ALA A 39 14.30 11.77 0.49
N ALA A 40 13.98 11.89 1.78
CA ALA A 40 14.79 12.59 2.78
C ALA A 40 15.80 11.69 3.52
N LEU A 41 15.90 10.40 3.18
CA LEU A 41 16.66 9.44 4.00
C LEU A 41 18.14 9.83 4.15
N LEU A 42 18.77 10.26 3.05
CA LEU A 42 20.17 10.69 3.04
C LEU A 42 20.40 11.92 3.93
N GLU A 43 19.51 12.89 3.85
CA GLU A 43 19.56 14.13 4.63
C GLU A 43 19.40 13.87 6.14
N PHE A 44 18.55 12.91 6.53
CA PHE A 44 18.47 12.50 7.93
C PHE A 44 19.74 11.77 8.39
N SER A 45 20.39 10.99 7.50
CA SER A 45 21.68 10.37 7.79
C SER A 45 22.73 11.43 8.12
N GLU A 46 22.82 12.47 7.29
CA GLU A 46 23.72 13.61 7.47
C GLU A 46 23.37 14.42 8.72
N LYS A 47 22.09 14.77 8.92
CA LYS A 47 21.61 15.53 10.09
C LYS A 47 21.98 14.88 11.42
N PHE A 48 21.88 13.55 11.51
CA PHE A 48 22.20 12.82 12.74
C PHE A 48 23.67 12.40 12.83
N GLU A 49 24.49 12.74 11.83
CA GLU A 49 25.89 12.33 11.73
C GLU A 49 26.05 10.80 11.83
N THR A 50 25.14 10.06 11.19
CA THR A 50 25.12 8.58 11.21
C THR A 50 25.02 8.00 9.80
N ASN A 51 25.01 6.67 9.71
CA ASN A 51 24.83 5.93 8.46
C ASN A 51 23.36 5.65 8.14
N VAL A 52 23.10 5.37 6.87
CA VAL A 52 21.79 4.98 6.34
C VAL A 52 21.26 3.75 7.05
N ALA A 53 22.13 2.80 7.41
CA ALA A 53 21.77 1.60 8.15
C ALA A 53 21.08 1.89 9.50
N THR A 54 21.45 2.98 10.16
CA THR A 54 20.85 3.38 11.43
C THR A 54 19.54 4.11 11.22
N VAL A 55 19.51 5.09 10.32
CA VAL A 55 18.32 5.90 10.06
C VAL A 55 17.21 5.09 9.40
N SER A 56 17.53 4.19 8.47
CA SER A 56 16.55 3.40 7.71
C SER A 56 15.72 2.43 8.57
N LYS A 57 16.17 2.12 9.79
CA LYS A 57 15.39 1.36 10.79
C LYS A 57 14.04 2.02 11.09
N VAL A 58 13.92 3.33 10.82
CA VAL A 58 12.67 4.09 10.89
C VAL A 58 11.55 3.43 10.08
N PHE A 59 11.85 2.89 8.89
CA PHE A 59 10.86 2.24 8.04
C PHE A 59 10.34 0.95 8.65
N SER A 60 11.22 0.13 9.24
CA SER A 60 10.82 -1.08 9.96
C SER A 60 9.98 -0.75 11.19
N MET A 61 10.35 0.28 11.95
CA MET A 61 9.58 0.75 13.11
C MET A 61 8.20 1.28 12.70
N LEU A 62 8.12 2.01 11.58
CA LEU A 62 6.85 2.46 10.98
C LEU A 62 5.96 1.26 10.65
N THR A 63 6.49 0.23 9.98
CA THR A 63 5.72 -0.96 9.62
C THR A 63 5.21 -1.71 10.85
N VAL A 64 6.04 -1.92 11.87
CA VAL A 64 5.61 -2.60 13.11
C VAL A 64 4.55 -1.78 13.84
N ALA A 65 4.76 -0.47 13.97
CA ALA A 65 3.78 0.41 14.60
C ALA A 65 2.47 0.50 13.82
N PHE A 66 2.53 0.49 12.49
CA PHE A 66 1.37 0.41 11.60
C PHE A 66 0.54 -0.85 11.87
N LEU A 67 1.18 -2.01 12.00
CA LEU A 67 0.48 -3.25 12.34
C LEU A 67 -0.19 -3.17 13.71
N ILE A 68 0.51 -2.64 14.71
CA ILE A 68 -0.05 -2.45 16.07
C ILE A 68 -1.26 -1.50 16.02
N GLY A 69 -1.15 -0.40 15.27
CA GLY A 69 -2.25 0.56 15.08
C GLY A 69 -3.45 -0.05 14.38
N ALA A 70 -3.21 -0.84 13.32
CA ALA A 70 -4.27 -1.54 12.59
C ALA A 70 -5.01 -2.54 13.48
N LEU A 71 -4.30 -3.29 14.34
CA LEU A 71 -4.89 -4.27 15.26
C LEU A 71 -5.65 -3.61 16.43
N LEU A 72 -5.03 -2.62 17.09
CA LEU A 72 -5.63 -1.96 18.27
C LEU A 72 -6.80 -1.05 17.88
N SER A 73 -6.74 -0.38 16.73
CA SER A 73 -7.85 0.45 16.25
C SER A 73 -9.15 -0.34 16.09
N GLY A 74 -9.09 -1.60 15.66
CA GLY A 74 -10.26 -2.49 15.57
C GLY A 74 -11.00 -2.68 16.92
N ILE A 75 -10.27 -2.68 18.03
CA ILE A 75 -10.84 -2.73 19.38
C ILE A 75 -11.39 -1.36 19.77
N ILE A 76 -10.62 -0.29 19.51
CA ILE A 76 -10.98 1.08 19.88
C ILE A 76 -12.26 1.54 19.16
N PHE A 77 -12.48 1.11 17.90
CA PHE A 77 -13.70 1.42 17.14
C PHE A 77 -14.98 0.82 17.74
N ARG A 78 -14.89 -0.12 18.70
CA ARG A 78 -16.06 -0.61 19.44
C ARG A 78 -16.57 0.41 20.47
N TYR A 79 -15.69 1.28 20.95
CA TYR A 79 -15.99 2.25 22.02
C TYR A 79 -16.08 3.69 21.51
N LEU A 80 -15.38 4.01 20.41
CA LEU A 80 -15.33 5.35 19.83
C LEU A 80 -15.84 5.35 18.39
N SER A 81 -16.55 6.42 18.01
CA SER A 81 -17.04 6.57 16.64
C SER A 81 -15.88 6.58 15.63
N ARG A 82 -15.99 5.72 14.61
CA ARG A 82 -14.96 5.56 13.57
C ARG A 82 -14.55 6.88 12.92
N SER A 83 -15.51 7.74 12.62
CA SER A 83 -15.25 9.02 11.95
C SER A 83 -14.44 10.00 12.81
N VAL A 84 -14.70 10.07 14.12
CA VAL A 84 -13.88 10.87 15.06
C VAL A 84 -12.48 10.30 15.15
N LEU A 85 -12.36 8.98 15.35
CA LEU A 85 -11.06 8.37 15.55
C LEU A 85 -10.18 8.44 14.28
N SER A 86 -10.75 8.31 13.08
CA SER A 86 -10.04 8.57 11.81
C SER A 86 -9.53 10.01 11.71
N GLY A 87 -10.33 10.98 12.16
CA GLY A 87 -9.90 12.39 12.21
C GLY A 87 -8.73 12.62 13.16
N VAL A 88 -8.77 11.98 14.34
CA VAL A 88 -7.69 12.00 15.33
C VAL A 88 -6.42 11.36 14.77
N PHE A 89 -6.53 10.18 14.14
CA PHE A 89 -5.38 9.51 13.52
C PHE A 89 -4.73 10.36 12.42
N LEU A 90 -5.50 10.98 11.54
CA LEU A 90 -4.94 11.88 10.52
C LEU A 90 -4.24 13.11 11.14
N ALA A 91 -4.82 13.69 12.19
CA ALA A 91 -4.20 14.82 12.89
C ALA A 91 -2.89 14.42 13.59
N LEU A 92 -2.87 13.28 14.30
CA LEU A 92 -1.67 12.74 14.95
C LEU A 92 -0.58 12.39 13.94
N MET A 93 -0.97 11.76 12.82
CA MET A 93 -0.08 11.48 11.71
C MET A 93 0.53 12.77 11.17
N GLY A 94 -0.28 13.82 10.94
CA GLY A 94 0.18 15.12 10.46
C GLY A 94 1.14 15.84 11.40
N ILE A 95 0.85 15.84 12.70
CA ILE A 95 1.76 16.38 13.73
C ILE A 95 3.09 15.62 13.72
N GLY A 96 3.04 14.29 13.65
CA GLY A 96 4.24 13.45 13.57
C GLY A 96 5.09 13.78 12.34
N ILE A 97 4.46 13.89 11.17
CA ILE A 97 5.17 14.23 9.92
C ILE A 97 5.87 15.59 10.03
N ALA A 98 5.16 16.63 10.46
CA ALA A 98 5.76 17.96 10.63
C ALA A 98 6.91 17.98 11.66
N SER A 99 6.89 17.04 12.61
CA SER A 99 7.90 16.95 13.67
C SER A 99 9.20 16.25 13.25
N TYR A 100 9.22 15.49 12.14
CA TYR A 100 10.43 14.74 11.74
C TYR A 100 11.67 15.63 11.60
N PRO A 101 11.65 16.77 10.88
CA PRO A 101 12.84 17.62 10.75
C PRO A 101 13.21 18.33 12.05
N LEU A 102 12.29 18.43 13.01
CA LEU A 102 12.51 19.07 14.31
C LEU A 102 13.09 18.14 15.38
N SER A 103 13.19 16.84 15.08
CA SER A 103 13.72 15.85 16.02
C SER A 103 15.18 16.15 16.41
N PRO A 104 15.49 16.32 17.71
CA PRO A 104 16.84 16.65 18.17
C PRO A 104 17.77 15.43 18.28
N SER A 105 17.21 14.21 18.27
CA SER A 105 17.98 12.98 18.40
C SER A 105 17.29 11.81 17.69
N LEU A 106 18.05 10.75 17.39
CA LEU A 106 17.53 9.52 16.79
C LEU A 106 16.39 8.89 17.60
N LEU A 107 16.45 8.96 18.93
CA LEU A 107 15.39 8.42 19.78
C LEU A 107 14.05 9.13 19.55
N VAL A 108 14.06 10.47 19.48
CA VAL A 108 12.86 11.25 19.21
C VAL A 108 12.36 10.99 17.78
N PHE A 109 13.27 10.89 16.81
CA PHE A 109 12.95 10.55 15.43
C PHE A 109 12.21 9.20 15.31
N PHE A 110 12.71 8.17 16.00
CA PHE A 110 12.05 6.86 16.06
C PHE A 110 10.74 6.89 16.85
N GLY A 111 10.66 7.66 17.94
CA GLY A 111 9.41 7.87 18.68
C GLY A 111 8.32 8.49 17.82
N ILE A 112 8.66 9.51 17.01
CA ILE A 112 7.75 10.11 16.03
C ILE A 112 7.29 9.06 15.02
N ALA A 113 8.21 8.23 14.53
CA ALA A 113 7.91 7.17 13.58
C ALA A 113 6.92 6.13 14.11
N VAL A 114 7.01 5.78 15.40
CA VAL A 114 6.03 4.90 16.04
C VAL A 114 4.64 5.56 16.08
N VAL A 115 4.55 6.85 16.42
CA VAL A 115 3.27 7.59 16.45
C VAL A 115 2.66 7.71 15.05
N VAL A 116 3.46 8.04 14.04
CA VAL A 116 3.04 8.13 12.64
C VAL A 116 2.57 6.77 12.14
N GLY A 117 3.34 5.70 12.39
CA GLY A 117 3.00 4.35 11.99
C GLY A 117 1.69 3.89 12.64
N PHE A 118 1.56 4.01 13.96
CA PHE A 118 0.35 3.66 14.69
C PHE A 118 -0.89 4.39 14.15
N SER A 119 -0.76 5.71 13.91
CA SER A 119 -1.86 6.52 13.39
C SER A 119 -2.21 6.14 11.95
N ALA A 120 -1.21 5.91 11.11
CA ALA A 120 -1.39 5.45 9.73
C ALA A 120 -2.12 4.09 9.69
N GLY A 121 -1.70 3.12 10.51
CA GLY A 121 -2.34 1.81 10.59
C GLY A 121 -3.78 1.87 11.09
N GLY A 122 -4.03 2.68 12.12
CA GLY A 122 -5.38 2.88 12.63
C GLY A 122 -6.32 3.56 11.62
N TYR A 123 -5.81 4.53 10.86
CA TYR A 123 -6.55 5.18 9.79
C TYR A 123 -6.84 4.23 8.63
N ASP A 124 -5.84 3.45 8.19
CA ASP A 124 -5.96 2.53 7.04
C ASP A 124 -7.07 1.48 7.25
N THR A 125 -7.11 0.87 8.44
CA THR A 125 -8.18 -0.08 8.81
C THR A 125 -9.56 0.59 8.78
N ALA A 126 -9.68 1.83 9.25
CA ALA A 126 -10.96 2.52 9.29
C ALA A 126 -11.48 2.89 7.90
N GLN A 127 -10.63 3.43 7.03
CA GLN A 127 -11.06 4.01 5.75
C GLN A 127 -11.67 2.96 4.81
N ILE A 128 -11.07 1.76 4.73
CA ILE A 128 -11.56 0.70 3.84
C ILE A 128 -12.95 0.23 4.28
N VAL A 129 -13.12 -0.08 5.56
CA VAL A 129 -14.41 -0.53 6.11
C VAL A 129 -15.46 0.57 5.98
N TRP A 130 -15.08 1.83 6.20
CA TRP A 130 -16.01 2.95 6.06
C TRP A 130 -16.47 3.14 4.61
N MET A 131 -15.59 2.92 3.62
CA MET A 131 -15.95 2.96 2.21
C MET A 131 -16.95 1.86 1.83
N ILE A 132 -16.75 0.64 2.35
CA ILE A 132 -17.65 -0.49 2.15
C ILE A 132 -19.04 -0.20 2.71
N GLU A 133 -19.13 0.34 3.92
CA GLU A 133 -20.40 0.70 4.55
C GLU A 133 -21.12 1.84 3.80
N LEU A 134 -20.38 2.84 3.31
CA LEU A 134 -20.96 4.02 2.67
C LEU A 134 -21.63 3.68 1.33
N TRP A 135 -21.00 2.80 0.57
CA TRP A 135 -21.39 2.38 -0.79
C TRP A 135 -21.79 0.92 -0.86
N SER A 136 -22.38 0.37 0.20
CA SER A 136 -22.82 -1.03 0.32
C SER A 136 -23.33 -1.61 -1.02
N GLY A 137 -22.72 -2.72 -1.47
CA GLY A 137 -23.02 -3.37 -2.75
C GLY A 137 -22.24 -2.86 -3.96
N GLU A 138 -21.74 -1.62 -3.93
CA GLU A 138 -21.04 -0.96 -5.04
C GLU A 138 -19.68 -0.36 -4.61
N ALA A 139 -19.11 -0.77 -3.48
CA ALA A 139 -17.90 -0.15 -2.91
C ALA A 139 -16.62 -0.33 -3.73
N ALA A 140 -16.54 -1.36 -4.58
CA ALA A 140 -15.30 -1.76 -5.25
C ALA A 140 -14.67 -0.64 -6.11
N PRO A 141 -15.39 0.09 -6.98
CA PRO A 141 -14.82 1.22 -7.72
C PRO A 141 -14.32 2.35 -6.80
N TYR A 142 -14.99 2.60 -5.68
CA TYR A 142 -14.61 3.66 -4.73
C TYR A 142 -13.32 3.31 -3.96
N ILE A 143 -13.10 2.03 -3.67
CA ILE A 143 -11.85 1.53 -3.10
C ILE A 143 -10.71 1.63 -4.12
N GLN A 144 -10.96 1.43 -5.41
CA GLN A 144 -9.95 1.65 -6.45
C GLN A 144 -9.52 3.11 -6.53
N VAL A 145 -10.47 4.06 -6.45
CA VAL A 145 -10.15 5.49 -6.36
C VAL A 145 -9.30 5.78 -5.12
N GLN A 146 -9.56 5.11 -3.99
CA GLN A 146 -8.76 5.25 -2.78
C GLN A 146 -7.29 4.82 -2.99
N HIS A 147 -7.04 3.67 -3.60
CA HIS A 147 -5.68 3.23 -3.92
C HIS A 147 -4.99 4.12 -4.97
N PHE A 148 -5.76 4.70 -5.90
CA PHE A 148 -5.26 5.72 -6.81
C PHE A 148 -4.88 7.01 -6.07
N SER A 149 -5.69 7.47 -5.11
CA SER A 149 -5.39 8.63 -4.26
C SER A 149 -4.10 8.43 -3.46
N PHE A 150 -3.87 7.23 -2.92
CA PHE A 150 -2.58 6.87 -2.31
C PHE A 150 -1.41 7.04 -3.29
N ALA A 151 -1.53 6.46 -4.49
CA ALA A 151 -0.48 6.54 -5.51
C ALA A 151 -0.22 7.98 -5.97
N LEU A 152 -1.27 8.79 -6.10
CA LEU A 152 -1.16 10.23 -6.38
C LEU A 152 -0.37 10.95 -5.28
N GLY A 153 -0.58 10.60 -4.01
CA GLY A 153 0.20 11.13 -2.89
C GLY A 153 1.69 10.78 -2.98
N THR A 154 2.00 9.52 -3.30
CA THR A 154 3.39 9.08 -3.51
C THR A 154 4.07 9.74 -4.71
N PHE A 155 3.30 10.17 -5.70
CA PHE A 155 3.80 10.92 -6.86
C PHE A 155 4.06 12.40 -6.55
N VAL A 156 3.13 13.06 -5.85
CA VAL A 156 3.24 14.48 -5.50
C VAL A 156 4.38 14.74 -4.51
N SER A 157 4.63 13.80 -3.60
CA SER A 157 5.67 13.89 -2.56
C SER A 157 7.08 14.23 -3.09
N PRO A 158 7.70 13.46 -4.00
CA PRO A 158 9.03 13.78 -4.51
C PRO A 158 9.06 15.12 -5.27
N MET A 159 7.94 15.58 -5.85
CA MET A 159 7.87 16.91 -6.48
C MET A 159 7.93 18.05 -5.47
N ILE A 160 7.27 17.88 -4.32
CA ILE A 160 7.27 18.89 -3.25
C ILE A 160 8.63 18.95 -2.56
N ILE A 161 9.25 17.80 -2.26
CA ILE A 161 10.48 17.76 -1.45
C ILE A 161 11.74 18.11 -2.25
N ARG A 162 11.80 17.75 -3.53
CA ARG A 162 12.98 17.92 -4.40
C ARG A 162 13.65 19.29 -4.33
N PRO A 163 12.95 20.44 -4.42
CA PRO A 163 13.59 21.76 -4.37
C PRO A 163 14.17 22.14 -3.01
N TYR A 164 13.90 21.37 -1.96
CA TYR A 164 14.38 21.62 -0.59
C TYR A 164 15.49 20.66 -0.14
N LEU A 165 15.87 19.71 -1.00
CA LEU A 165 17.02 18.83 -0.77
C LEU A 165 18.33 19.59 -1.04
N ALA A 166 19.41 19.20 -0.36
CA ALA A 166 20.71 19.79 -0.58
C ALA A 166 21.19 19.53 -2.01
N GLU A 167 21.70 20.58 -2.66
CA GLU A 167 22.41 20.47 -3.93
C GLU A 167 23.91 20.56 -3.66
N GLU A 168 24.65 19.55 -4.11
CA GLU A 168 26.11 19.66 -4.24
C GLU A 168 26.40 20.68 -5.35
N LYS A 169 27.01 21.81 -5.01
CA LYS A 169 27.50 22.73 -6.04
C LYS A 169 28.63 22.04 -6.80
N ILE A 170 28.40 21.76 -8.08
CA ILE A 170 29.50 21.62 -9.04
C ILE A 170 30.25 22.95 -8.99
N THR A 171 31.43 22.97 -8.38
CA THR A 171 32.38 24.07 -8.54
C THR A 171 32.64 24.21 -10.04
N MET A 172 32.13 25.29 -10.64
CA MET A 172 32.63 25.78 -11.93
C MET A 172 34.07 26.27 -11.70
N ALA A 173 35.00 25.34 -11.49
CA ALA A 173 36.43 25.58 -11.54
C ALA A 173 36.82 25.78 -13.01
N GLY A 174 36.45 26.93 -13.56
CA GLY A 174 36.64 27.25 -14.96
C GLY A 174 36.05 28.59 -15.30
N VAL A 175 36.92 29.61 -15.32
CA VAL A 175 36.73 30.98 -15.81
C VAL A 175 36.26 32.00 -14.75
N THR A 176 37.15 32.36 -13.83
CA THR A 176 37.63 33.75 -13.66
C THR A 176 38.87 33.75 -12.76
N ASN A 177 39.93 34.45 -13.17
CA ASN A 177 41.14 34.69 -12.37
C ASN A 177 40.82 35.68 -11.23
N SER A 178 40.06 35.24 -10.23
CA SER A 178 39.76 36.02 -9.03
C SER A 178 40.12 35.19 -7.81
N THR A 179 41.16 35.59 -7.09
CA THR A 179 41.73 34.93 -5.90
C THR A 179 40.89 35.12 -4.64
N THR A 180 39.58 34.89 -4.74
CA THR A 180 38.70 34.81 -3.57
C THR A 180 38.08 33.42 -3.57
N ASP A 181 38.77 32.47 -2.95
CA ASP A 181 38.16 31.22 -2.49
C ASP A 181 37.17 31.57 -1.37
N GLU A 182 36.01 32.14 -1.74
CA GLU A 182 34.83 32.05 -0.89
C GLU A 182 34.46 30.56 -0.85
N ILE A 183 34.81 29.88 0.25
CA ILE A 183 34.24 28.58 0.61
C ILE A 183 32.75 28.82 0.78
N LEU A 184 32.02 28.69 -0.31
CA LEU A 184 30.59 28.90 -0.37
C LEU A 184 29.97 27.70 0.36
N GLU A 185 29.53 27.92 1.61
CA GLU A 185 28.98 26.85 2.43
C GLU A 185 27.90 26.08 1.67
N PRO A 186 27.86 24.74 1.77
CA PRO A 186 26.81 23.94 1.15
C PRO A 186 25.44 24.48 1.58
N MET A 187 24.53 24.65 0.64
CA MET A 187 23.16 25.07 0.95
C MET A 187 22.53 24.01 1.85
N LYS A 188 22.33 24.34 3.13
CA LYS A 188 21.68 23.46 4.09
C LYS A 188 20.27 23.12 3.60
N SER A 189 19.95 21.82 3.57
CA SER A 189 18.63 21.34 3.20
C SER A 189 17.54 21.94 4.10
N GLN A 190 16.44 22.35 3.49
CA GLN A 190 15.32 23.00 4.18
C GLN A 190 14.16 22.02 4.37
N LEU A 191 14.45 20.84 4.92
CA LEU A 191 13.47 19.77 5.08
C LEU A 191 12.25 20.15 5.92
N TRP A 192 12.36 21.13 6.80
CA TRP A 192 11.22 21.57 7.63
C TRP A 192 10.05 22.09 6.79
N ILE A 193 10.29 22.67 5.60
CA ILE A 193 9.23 23.20 4.73
C ILE A 193 8.35 22.08 4.13
N PRO A 194 8.90 21.12 3.36
CA PRO A 194 8.08 20.07 2.73
C PRO A 194 7.36 19.19 3.76
N PHE A 195 8.01 18.87 4.89
CA PHE A 195 7.38 18.10 5.96
C PHE A 195 6.28 18.89 6.68
N LEU A 196 6.44 20.21 6.87
CA LEU A 196 5.38 21.07 7.40
C LEU A 196 4.19 21.14 6.44
N ILE A 197 4.43 21.21 5.13
CA ILE A 197 3.36 21.17 4.11
C ILE A 197 2.59 19.84 4.21
N GLY A 198 3.27 18.70 4.16
CA GLY A 198 2.59 17.38 4.24
C GLY A 198 1.89 17.13 5.58
N GLY A 199 2.51 17.57 6.68
CA GLY A 199 1.91 17.52 8.00
C GLY A 199 0.65 18.39 8.10
N SER A 200 0.71 19.62 7.59
CA SER A 200 -0.44 20.54 7.54
C SER A 200 -1.57 20.01 6.68
N CYS A 201 -1.28 19.40 5.53
CA CYS A 201 -2.28 18.73 4.70
C CYS A 201 -2.97 17.60 5.46
N SER A 202 -2.22 16.76 6.19
CA SER A 202 -2.79 15.67 7.00
C SER A 202 -3.67 16.19 8.14
N ILE A 203 -3.23 17.24 8.84
CA ILE A 203 -4.01 17.89 9.90
C ILE A 203 -5.31 18.48 9.33
N PHE A 204 -5.24 19.15 8.18
CA PHE A 204 -6.42 19.68 7.50
C PHE A 204 -7.44 18.58 7.18
N GLY A 205 -6.98 17.43 6.67
CA GLY A 205 -7.83 16.26 6.43
C GLY A 205 -8.49 15.73 7.71
N GLY A 206 -7.72 15.64 8.80
CA GLY A 206 -8.23 15.24 10.11
C GLY A 206 -9.29 16.20 10.65
N VAL A 207 -9.03 17.50 10.62
CA VAL A 207 -9.98 18.55 11.06
C VAL A 207 -11.24 18.55 10.19
N ALA A 208 -11.10 18.38 8.87
CA ALA A 208 -12.25 18.28 7.97
C ALA A 208 -13.16 17.08 8.33
N LEU A 209 -12.59 15.91 8.64
CA LEU A 209 -13.38 14.76 9.12
C LEU A 209 -14.08 15.03 10.45
N LEU A 210 -13.40 15.69 11.39
CA LEU A 210 -13.98 16.05 12.69
C LEU A 210 -15.15 17.03 12.52
N ILE A 211 -14.99 18.06 11.69
CA ILE A 211 -16.06 19.02 11.36
C ILE A 211 -17.24 18.30 10.70
N LEU A 212 -17.00 17.46 9.69
CA LEU A 212 -18.06 16.70 9.04
C LEU A 212 -18.81 15.80 10.01
N THR A 213 -18.10 15.15 10.93
CA THR A 213 -18.71 14.32 11.97
C THR A 213 -19.56 15.17 12.92
N TYR A 214 -19.04 16.31 13.37
CA TYR A 214 -19.76 17.24 14.23
C TYR A 214 -21.06 17.73 13.56
N LEU A 215 -20.99 18.13 12.29
CA LEU A 215 -22.15 18.58 11.52
C LEU A 215 -23.19 17.46 11.33
N LYS A 216 -22.74 16.21 11.10
CA LYS A 216 -23.61 15.04 10.97
C LYS A 216 -24.33 14.71 12.28
N ASN A 217 -23.61 14.76 13.41
CA ASN A 217 -24.18 14.48 14.73
C ASN A 217 -25.13 15.59 15.19
N ARG A 218 -24.87 16.85 14.83
CA ARG A 218 -25.78 17.97 15.12
C ARG A 218 -27.13 17.87 14.38
N GLY A 219 -27.16 17.21 13.22
CA GLY A 219 -28.38 16.99 12.43
C GLY A 219 -29.17 15.72 12.77
N SER A 220 -28.67 14.89 13.70
CA SER A 220 -29.25 13.57 14.00
C SER A 220 -29.59 13.46 15.49
N THR A 221 -30.81 13.82 15.88
CA THR A 221 -31.36 13.49 17.22
C THR A 221 -31.97 12.09 17.21
N ILE A 222 -31.14 11.04 17.13
CA ILE A 222 -31.57 9.66 17.44
C ILE A 222 -30.39 8.95 18.11
N PRO A 223 -30.52 8.47 19.38
CA PRO A 223 -29.52 7.62 19.99
C PRO A 223 -29.61 6.23 19.37
N GLY A 224 -28.59 5.84 18.60
CA GLY A 224 -28.50 4.52 18.00
C GLY A 224 -27.87 3.53 18.98
N ASN A 225 -28.67 2.58 19.45
CA ASN A 225 -28.24 1.39 20.19
C ASN A 225 -27.02 0.75 19.52
N GLN A 226 -25.97 0.51 20.31
CA GLN A 226 -24.98 -0.51 20.01
C GLN A 226 -25.66 -1.86 20.23
N GLU A 227 -26.18 -2.46 19.17
CA GLU A 227 -26.48 -3.89 19.17
C GLU A 227 -25.20 -4.63 18.78
N ASP A 228 -24.72 -5.44 19.73
CA ASP A 228 -23.62 -6.38 19.55
C ASP A 228 -23.90 -7.27 18.34
N ALA A 229 -23.07 -7.14 17.30
CA ALA A 229 -23.00 -8.14 16.25
C ALA A 229 -22.47 -9.43 16.88
N GLN A 230 -23.38 -10.35 17.18
CA GLN A 230 -23.06 -11.73 17.50
C GLN A 230 -22.16 -12.28 16.39
N LEU A 231 -20.95 -12.67 16.78
CA LEU A 231 -20.02 -13.41 15.93
C LEU A 231 -20.76 -14.64 15.38
N PRO A 232 -20.76 -14.88 14.05
CA PRO A 232 -21.31 -16.11 13.52
C PRO A 232 -20.57 -17.30 14.12
N ASP A 233 -21.33 -18.23 14.70
CA ASP A 233 -20.88 -19.51 15.23
C ASP A 233 -20.01 -20.23 14.16
N PRO A 234 -18.76 -20.60 14.46
CA PRO A 234 -17.89 -21.22 13.48
C PRO A 234 -18.44 -22.59 13.07
N LYS A 235 -19.12 -22.64 11.91
CA LYS A 235 -19.36 -23.90 11.22
C LYS A 235 -18.03 -24.44 10.69
N THR A 236 -17.35 -25.16 11.56
CA THR A 236 -16.29 -26.12 11.28
C THR A 236 -16.84 -27.22 10.39
N GLY A 237 -16.29 -27.32 9.18
CA GLY A 237 -16.65 -28.41 8.27
C GLY A 237 -15.94 -28.30 6.93
N GLN A 238 -14.84 -29.04 6.81
CA GLN A 238 -14.17 -29.51 5.58
C GLN A 238 -13.08 -28.63 4.92
N HIS A 239 -11.92 -29.29 4.75
CA HIS A 239 -10.62 -28.91 4.17
C HIS A 239 -9.70 -27.93 4.93
N PHE A 240 -9.50 -28.17 6.23
CA PHE A 240 -8.58 -27.43 7.11
C PHE A 240 -7.11 -27.31 6.63
N PRO A 241 -6.43 -28.36 6.11
CA PRO A 241 -5.02 -28.24 5.73
C PRO A 241 -4.79 -27.47 4.43
N HIS A 242 -5.78 -27.45 3.53
CA HIS A 242 -5.70 -26.72 2.27
C HIS A 242 -5.80 -25.21 2.50
N LYS A 243 -6.78 -24.78 3.31
CA LYS A 243 -6.96 -23.37 3.66
C LYS A 243 -5.72 -22.79 4.35
N ILE A 244 -5.12 -23.51 5.30
CA ILE A 244 -3.90 -23.06 5.99
C ILE A 244 -2.73 -22.88 5.00
N LYS A 245 -2.55 -23.81 4.05
CA LYS A 245 -1.50 -23.69 3.02
C LYS A 245 -1.68 -22.43 2.16
N LEU A 246 -2.92 -22.14 1.71
CA LEU A 246 -3.22 -20.94 0.93
C LEU A 246 -2.98 -19.66 1.73
N ILE A 247 -3.34 -19.64 3.02
CA ILE A 247 -3.10 -18.50 3.92
C ILE A 247 -1.61 -18.23 4.05
N VAL A 248 -0.81 -19.25 4.35
CA VAL A 248 0.65 -19.12 4.49
C VAL A 248 1.30 -18.62 3.19
N LEU A 249 0.92 -19.20 2.05
CA LEU A 249 1.44 -18.76 0.76
C LEU A 249 1.02 -17.32 0.44
N ALA A 250 -0.22 -16.91 0.77
CA ALA A 250 -0.69 -15.54 0.57
C ALA A 250 0.08 -14.53 1.43
N SER A 251 0.33 -14.85 2.70
CA SER A 251 1.17 -14.07 3.60
C SER A 251 2.58 -13.86 3.05
N ILE A 252 3.19 -14.93 2.52
CA ILE A 252 4.54 -14.88 1.96
C ILE A 252 4.56 -14.02 0.69
N ILE A 253 3.62 -14.20 -0.23
CA ILE A 253 3.52 -13.43 -1.48
C ILE A 253 3.34 -11.94 -1.16
N LEU A 254 2.34 -11.61 -0.33
CA LEU A 254 2.06 -10.22 0.03
C LEU A 254 3.23 -9.60 0.80
N GLY A 255 3.87 -10.35 1.72
CA GLY A 255 5.00 -9.84 2.48
C GLY A 255 6.22 -9.54 1.62
N ALA A 256 6.59 -10.47 0.74
CA ALA A 256 7.72 -10.30 -0.17
C ALA A 256 7.45 -9.24 -1.24
N TYR A 257 6.21 -9.16 -1.74
CA TYR A 257 5.78 -8.15 -2.69
C TYR A 257 5.76 -6.74 -2.08
N CYS A 258 5.07 -6.55 -0.96
CA CYS A 258 4.98 -5.25 -0.29
C CYS A 258 6.36 -4.78 0.18
N GLY A 259 7.18 -5.70 0.71
CA GLY A 259 8.57 -5.40 1.08
C GLY A 259 9.39 -4.88 -0.11
N MET A 260 9.30 -5.56 -1.26
CA MET A 260 9.96 -5.15 -2.50
C MET A 260 9.43 -3.80 -3.03
N GLU A 261 8.11 -3.63 -3.14
CA GLU A 261 7.46 -2.42 -3.66
C GLU A 261 7.81 -1.19 -2.81
N ILE A 262 7.53 -1.26 -1.51
CA ILE A 262 7.69 -0.13 -0.58
C ILE A 262 9.17 0.23 -0.45
N CYS A 263 10.06 -0.76 -0.29
CA CYS A 263 11.49 -0.46 -0.15
C CYS A 263 12.12 0.04 -1.43
N THR A 264 11.64 -0.40 -2.61
CA THR A 264 12.11 0.19 -3.86
C THR A 264 11.75 1.67 -3.92
N ILE A 265 10.51 2.04 -3.61
CA ILE A 265 10.07 3.45 -3.58
C ILE A 265 10.89 4.25 -2.54
N GLN A 266 11.14 3.69 -1.36
CA GLN A 266 11.85 4.38 -0.28
C GLN A 266 13.35 4.55 -0.53
N PHE A 267 14.01 3.53 -1.09
CA PHE A 267 15.47 3.50 -1.22
C PHE A 267 15.97 3.86 -2.62
N ILE A 268 15.12 4.06 -3.63
CA ILE A 268 15.56 4.52 -4.97
C ILE A 268 16.45 5.78 -4.87
N PRO A 269 16.06 6.86 -4.15
CA PRO A 269 16.92 8.04 -4.03
C PRO A 269 18.30 7.71 -3.42
N THR A 270 18.31 6.90 -2.36
CA THR A 270 19.55 6.43 -1.71
C THR A 270 20.39 5.56 -2.64
N PHE A 271 19.76 4.64 -3.38
CA PHE A 271 20.42 3.82 -4.39
C PHE A 271 21.09 4.69 -5.44
N THR A 272 20.39 5.71 -5.96
CA THR A 272 20.95 6.60 -6.99
C THR A 272 22.15 7.43 -6.52
N HIS A 273 22.27 7.64 -5.20
CA HIS A 273 23.39 8.34 -4.60
C HIS A 273 24.66 7.48 -4.49
N PHE A 274 24.51 6.18 -4.20
CA PHE A 274 25.65 5.28 -3.98
C PHE A 274 26.10 4.50 -5.23
N ILE A 275 25.33 4.51 -6.33
CA ILE A 275 25.77 3.94 -7.62
C ILE A 275 26.93 4.75 -8.24
N PRO A 276 27.66 4.21 -9.23
CA PRO A 276 28.81 4.89 -9.83
C PRO A 276 28.54 6.30 -10.38
N LEU A 277 27.30 6.61 -10.81
CA LEU A 277 26.89 7.95 -11.25
C LEU A 277 26.88 9.00 -10.13
N LYS A 278 26.74 8.58 -8.87
CA LYS A 278 26.68 9.44 -7.67
C LYS A 278 25.75 10.64 -7.83
N LEU A 279 24.46 10.38 -8.02
CA LEU A 279 23.50 11.45 -8.25
C LEU A 279 23.31 12.31 -6.99
N ALA A 280 23.10 13.60 -7.21
CA ALA A 280 22.68 14.51 -6.15
C ALA A 280 21.30 14.09 -5.59
N PRO A 281 20.98 14.41 -4.32
CA PRO A 281 19.69 14.09 -3.72
C PRO A 281 18.48 14.57 -4.55
N SER A 282 18.59 15.76 -5.16
CA SER A 282 17.54 16.33 -6.02
C SER A 282 17.31 15.56 -7.32
N ASP A 283 18.34 14.91 -7.87
CA ASP A 283 18.25 14.04 -9.05
C ASP A 283 17.71 12.66 -8.70
N GLY A 284 18.09 12.12 -7.53
CA GLY A 284 17.49 10.90 -6.99
C GLY A 284 15.98 11.05 -6.74
N ALA A 285 15.56 12.19 -6.20
CA ALA A 285 14.14 12.54 -6.06
C ALA A 285 13.43 12.65 -7.42
N ARG A 286 14.11 13.12 -8.48
CA ARG A 286 13.54 13.16 -9.84
C ARG A 286 13.32 11.76 -10.42
N ILE A 287 14.25 10.83 -10.19
CA ILE A 287 14.09 9.42 -10.57
C ILE A 287 12.91 8.81 -9.81
N LEU A 288 12.78 9.10 -8.51
CA LEU A 288 11.64 8.69 -7.70
C LEU A 288 10.32 9.24 -8.25
N THR A 289 10.27 10.51 -8.67
CA THR A 289 9.08 11.09 -9.34
C THR A 289 8.69 10.29 -10.58
N GLY A 290 9.65 9.87 -11.41
CA GLY A 290 9.38 9.05 -12.61
C GLY A 290 8.78 7.69 -12.25
N LEU A 291 9.36 7.02 -11.25
CA LEU A 291 8.86 5.75 -10.74
C LEU A 291 7.43 5.88 -10.19
N THR A 292 7.18 6.84 -9.31
CA THR A 292 5.87 7.00 -8.66
C THR A 292 4.81 7.54 -9.62
N ALA A 293 5.20 8.32 -10.64
CA ALA A 293 4.32 8.69 -11.75
C ALA A 293 3.88 7.46 -12.55
N ALA A 294 4.83 6.59 -12.93
CA ALA A 294 4.53 5.36 -13.66
C ALA A 294 3.65 4.41 -12.84
N PHE A 295 3.89 4.32 -11.54
CA PHE A 295 3.05 3.58 -10.59
C PHE A 295 1.61 4.12 -10.52
N MET A 296 1.44 5.44 -10.39
CA MET A 296 0.14 6.10 -10.37
C MET A 296 -0.63 5.90 -11.68
N ILE A 297 0.02 6.17 -12.83
CA ILE A 297 -0.58 6.01 -14.16
C ILE A 297 -0.94 4.53 -14.40
N GLY A 298 -0.01 3.62 -14.11
CA GLY A 298 -0.22 2.19 -14.21
C GLY A 298 -1.40 1.72 -13.37
N ARG A 299 -1.59 2.27 -12.17
CA ARG A 299 -2.69 1.91 -11.28
C ARG A 299 -4.03 2.42 -11.81
N GLY A 300 -4.08 3.64 -12.36
CA GLY A 300 -5.26 4.18 -13.02
C GLY A 300 -5.69 3.38 -14.26
N LEU A 301 -4.74 3.06 -15.15
CA LEU A 301 -4.98 2.22 -16.32
C LEU A 301 -5.30 0.76 -15.94
N GLY A 302 -4.70 0.31 -14.84
CA GLY A 302 -4.78 -1.02 -14.27
C GLY A 302 -6.19 -1.48 -13.93
N VAL A 303 -7.04 -0.55 -13.51
CA VAL A 303 -8.47 -0.82 -13.26
C VAL A 303 -9.13 -1.43 -14.50
N PHE A 304 -8.83 -0.93 -15.70
CA PHE A 304 -9.38 -1.47 -16.94
C PHE A 304 -8.77 -2.83 -17.31
N LEU A 305 -7.50 -3.08 -16.99
CA LEU A 305 -6.85 -4.36 -17.25
C LEU A 305 -7.47 -5.48 -16.41
N VAL A 306 -7.68 -5.23 -15.11
CA VAL A 306 -8.25 -6.22 -14.17
C VAL A 306 -9.67 -6.63 -14.56
N LEU A 307 -10.41 -5.75 -15.25
CA LEU A 307 -11.76 -6.06 -15.76
C LEU A 307 -11.76 -6.92 -17.03
N ARG A 308 -10.67 -6.95 -17.81
CA ARG A 308 -10.62 -7.62 -19.12
C ARG A 308 -9.72 -8.86 -19.15
N ILE A 309 -8.71 -8.90 -18.30
CA ILE A 309 -7.67 -9.93 -18.31
C ILE A 309 -7.75 -10.74 -17.02
N ARG A 310 -7.51 -12.05 -17.10
CA ARG A 310 -7.50 -12.90 -15.90
C ARG A 310 -6.34 -12.50 -14.96
N PRO A 311 -6.54 -12.44 -13.63
CA PRO A 311 -5.53 -11.97 -12.68
C PRO A 311 -4.17 -12.68 -12.77
N GLU A 312 -4.16 -13.97 -13.10
CA GLU A 312 -2.95 -14.78 -13.19
C GLU A 312 -1.98 -14.25 -14.25
N PHE A 313 -2.49 -13.88 -15.42
CA PHE A 313 -1.69 -13.30 -16.50
C PHE A 313 -1.20 -11.89 -16.15
N ILE A 314 -2.02 -11.10 -15.45
CA ILE A 314 -1.63 -9.76 -14.99
C ILE A 314 -0.47 -9.86 -14.00
N ILE A 315 -0.57 -10.76 -13.01
CA ILE A 315 0.48 -10.95 -11.99
C ILE A 315 1.80 -11.37 -12.65
N VAL A 316 1.78 -12.42 -13.47
CA VAL A 316 2.99 -12.91 -14.15
C VAL A 316 3.60 -11.85 -15.08
N GLY A 317 2.76 -11.14 -15.86
CA GLY A 317 3.21 -10.06 -16.73
C GLY A 317 3.91 -8.94 -15.94
N ASN A 318 3.35 -8.55 -14.79
CA ASN A 318 3.97 -7.54 -13.94
C ASN A 318 5.28 -8.04 -13.30
N PHE A 319 5.38 -9.31 -12.89
CA PHE A 319 6.66 -9.87 -12.43
C PHE A 319 7.75 -9.80 -13.49
N VAL A 320 7.41 -10.06 -14.77
CA VAL A 320 8.35 -9.89 -15.90
C VAL A 320 8.78 -8.43 -16.06
N VAL A 321 7.84 -7.49 -15.94
CA VAL A 321 8.14 -6.04 -16.02
C VAL A 321 9.04 -5.60 -14.85
N ILE A 322 8.73 -6.04 -13.61
CA ILE A 322 9.55 -5.76 -12.43
C ILE A 322 10.95 -6.36 -12.59
N LEU A 323 11.05 -7.61 -13.09
CA LEU A 323 12.34 -8.26 -13.35
C LEU A 323 13.16 -7.46 -14.37
N THR A 324 12.53 -7.06 -15.47
CA THR A 324 13.18 -6.27 -16.53
C THR A 324 13.68 -4.93 -15.99
N GLY A 325 12.85 -4.22 -15.22
CA GLY A 325 13.25 -2.96 -14.57
C GLY A 325 14.44 -3.14 -13.63
N ASN A 326 14.45 -4.19 -12.79
CA ASN A 326 15.57 -4.49 -11.90
C ASN A 326 16.85 -4.82 -12.68
N VAL A 327 16.77 -5.58 -13.78
CA VAL A 327 17.92 -5.92 -14.63
C VAL A 327 18.49 -4.65 -15.27
N VAL A 328 17.64 -3.76 -15.78
CA VAL A 328 18.07 -2.47 -16.34
C VAL A 328 18.81 -1.65 -15.27
N LEU A 329 18.23 -1.48 -14.07
CA LEU A 329 18.88 -0.72 -12.99
C LEU A 329 20.20 -1.35 -12.53
N HIS A 330 20.27 -2.69 -12.46
CA HIS A 330 21.45 -3.40 -11.99
C HIS A 330 22.61 -3.36 -13.00
N VAL A 331 22.34 -3.67 -14.28
CA VAL A 331 23.40 -3.87 -15.28
C VAL A 331 23.86 -2.54 -15.90
N ILE A 332 22.92 -1.65 -16.23
CA ILE A 332 23.19 -0.42 -17.01
C ILE A 332 22.73 0.86 -16.32
N GLY A 333 21.97 0.77 -15.22
CA GLY A 333 21.52 1.95 -14.47
C GLY A 333 22.67 2.76 -13.87
N GLY A 334 23.82 2.14 -13.63
CA GLY A 334 25.03 2.81 -13.15
C GLY A 334 25.84 3.54 -14.23
N THR A 335 25.48 3.43 -15.52
CA THR A 335 26.28 4.01 -16.63
C THR A 335 25.60 5.20 -17.32
N SER A 336 24.28 5.30 -17.27
CA SER A 336 23.51 6.34 -17.96
C SER A 336 22.29 6.76 -17.14
N TYR A 337 22.08 8.07 -17.04
CA TYR A 337 20.93 8.67 -16.37
C TYR A 337 19.61 8.25 -17.02
N GLU A 338 19.59 8.13 -18.35
CA GLU A 338 18.43 7.73 -19.14
C GLU A 338 18.04 6.28 -18.86
N MET A 339 19.01 5.37 -18.75
CA MET A 339 18.77 3.95 -18.44
C MET A 339 18.26 3.78 -17.01
N LEU A 340 18.80 4.57 -16.07
CA LEU A 340 18.31 4.63 -14.70
C LEU A 340 16.84 5.08 -14.65
N TRP A 341 16.49 6.12 -15.41
CA TRP A 341 15.12 6.60 -15.52
C TRP A 341 14.19 5.56 -16.14
N GLY A 342 14.62 4.90 -17.23
CA GLY A 342 13.87 3.82 -17.88
C GLY A 342 13.61 2.64 -16.96
N GLY A 343 14.63 2.19 -16.21
CA GLY A 343 14.49 1.11 -15.21
C GLY A 343 13.51 1.47 -14.10
N ALA A 344 13.59 2.70 -13.57
CA ALA A 344 12.70 3.18 -12.53
C ALA A 344 11.23 3.26 -12.99
N VAL A 345 10.99 3.73 -14.22
CA VAL A 345 9.64 3.75 -14.84
C VAL A 345 9.08 2.33 -15.01
N LEU A 346 9.90 1.39 -15.49
CA LEU A 346 9.49 -0.02 -15.61
C LEU A 346 9.08 -0.60 -14.26
N LEU A 347 9.86 -0.34 -13.19
CA LEU A 347 9.49 -0.77 -11.84
C LEU A 347 8.16 -0.16 -11.39
N GLY A 348 7.95 1.15 -11.62
CA GLY A 348 6.69 1.80 -11.31
C GLY A 348 5.48 1.15 -12.00
N VAL A 349 5.58 0.87 -13.30
CA VAL A 349 4.53 0.15 -14.05
C VAL A 349 4.31 -1.24 -13.46
N GLY A 350 5.40 -1.98 -13.19
CA GLY A 350 5.33 -3.35 -12.67
C GLY A 350 4.69 -3.46 -11.28
N PHE A 351 4.87 -2.48 -10.40
CA PHE A 351 4.24 -2.47 -9.08
C PHE A 351 2.76 -2.04 -9.10
N SER A 352 2.26 -1.49 -10.20
CA SER A 352 0.99 -0.77 -10.18
C SER A 352 -0.24 -1.63 -9.83
N VAL A 353 -0.34 -2.85 -10.37
CA VAL A 353 -1.57 -3.67 -10.36
C VAL A 353 -1.43 -5.06 -9.75
N VAL A 354 -0.25 -5.44 -9.26
CA VAL A 354 -0.04 -6.78 -8.69
C VAL A 354 -0.88 -6.97 -7.44
N PHE A 355 -0.86 -6.03 -6.51
CA PHE A 355 -1.62 -6.10 -5.26
C PHE A 355 -3.13 -6.31 -5.50
N PRO A 356 -3.86 -5.45 -6.23
CA PRO A 356 -5.29 -5.67 -6.46
C PRO A 356 -5.59 -6.95 -7.26
N SER A 357 -4.72 -7.33 -8.20
CA SER A 357 -4.90 -8.58 -8.96
C SER A 357 -4.74 -9.81 -8.07
N PHE A 358 -3.79 -9.78 -7.14
CA PHE A 358 -3.57 -10.87 -6.20
C PHE A 358 -4.74 -11.02 -5.22
N TYR A 359 -5.28 -9.92 -4.71
CA TYR A 359 -6.50 -9.96 -3.88
C TYR A 359 -7.69 -10.57 -4.65
N GLY A 360 -7.91 -10.13 -5.90
CA GLY A 360 -8.96 -10.70 -6.74
C GLY A 360 -8.74 -12.18 -7.08
N PHE A 361 -7.49 -12.65 -7.15
CA PHE A 361 -7.17 -14.08 -7.26
C PHE A 361 -7.46 -14.83 -5.96
N LEU A 362 -7.07 -14.26 -4.82
CA LEU A 362 -7.23 -14.88 -3.51
C LEU A 362 -8.69 -15.07 -3.14
N GLU A 363 -9.55 -14.07 -3.33
CA GLU A 363 -10.98 -14.13 -3.02
C GLU A 363 -11.73 -15.23 -3.80
N LYS A 364 -11.26 -15.57 -5.02
CA LYS A 364 -11.85 -16.65 -5.82
C LYS A 364 -11.56 -18.05 -5.28
N HIS A 365 -10.47 -18.21 -4.52
CA HIS A 365 -9.95 -19.51 -4.12
C HIS A 365 -9.94 -19.70 -2.59
N LEU A 366 -10.04 -18.63 -1.84
CA LEU A 366 -10.10 -18.60 -0.39
C LEU A 366 -11.21 -17.65 0.02
N HIS A 367 -12.17 -18.15 0.80
CA HIS A 367 -13.12 -17.26 1.47
C HIS A 367 -12.38 -16.52 2.59
N VAL A 368 -11.97 -15.29 2.29
CA VAL A 368 -11.23 -14.43 3.22
C VAL A 368 -12.22 -13.90 4.27
N THR A 369 -12.26 -14.56 5.43
CA THR A 369 -12.95 -14.02 6.61
C THR A 369 -12.11 -12.93 7.26
N ASP A 370 -12.71 -12.10 8.12
CA ASP A 370 -12.00 -11.02 8.84
C ASP A 370 -10.75 -11.52 9.57
N VAL A 371 -10.84 -12.71 10.20
CA VAL A 371 -9.72 -13.34 10.90
C VAL A 371 -8.62 -13.77 9.93
N VAL A 372 -8.99 -14.37 8.80
CA VAL A 372 -8.03 -14.83 7.79
C VAL A 372 -7.31 -13.64 7.14
N GLY A 373 -8.06 -12.60 6.78
CA GLY A 373 -7.51 -11.36 6.24
C GLY A 373 -6.54 -10.69 7.23
N ALA A 374 -6.92 -10.61 8.52
CA ALA A 374 -6.06 -10.06 9.57
C ALA A 374 -4.75 -10.85 9.73
N VAL A 375 -4.80 -12.18 9.70
CA VAL A 375 -3.60 -13.03 9.76
C VAL A 375 -2.69 -12.79 8.56
N ILE A 376 -3.26 -12.77 7.34
CA ILE A 376 -2.51 -12.54 6.11
C ILE A 376 -1.80 -11.20 6.13
N ILE A 377 -2.54 -10.12 6.43
CA ILE A 377 -1.99 -8.76 6.44
C ILE A 377 -0.93 -8.62 7.54
N SER A 378 -1.21 -9.07 8.76
CA SER A 378 -0.28 -8.94 9.90
C SER A 378 1.04 -9.68 9.65
N SER A 379 0.96 -10.92 9.16
CA SER A 379 2.16 -11.71 8.85
C SER A 379 2.92 -11.14 7.65
N SER A 380 2.24 -10.68 6.60
CA SER A 380 2.89 -10.01 5.47
C SER A 380 3.61 -8.72 5.90
N GLY A 381 3.02 -7.95 6.82
CA GLY A 381 3.63 -6.73 7.34
C GLY A 381 4.92 -7.01 8.09
N LEU A 382 4.94 -8.06 8.93
CA LEU A 382 6.16 -8.48 9.64
C LEU A 382 7.28 -8.87 8.67
N ILE A 383 6.95 -9.61 7.60
CA ILE A 383 7.91 -9.96 6.54
C ILE A 383 8.43 -8.69 5.87
N SER A 384 7.54 -7.78 5.46
CA SER A 384 7.93 -6.53 4.79
C SER A 384 8.81 -5.63 5.67
N GLY A 385 8.60 -5.64 6.99
CA GLY A 385 9.40 -4.89 7.96
C GLY A 385 10.86 -5.31 8.06
N LEU A 386 11.23 -6.49 7.54
CA LEU A 386 12.62 -6.96 7.51
C LEU A 386 13.45 -6.29 6.39
N TYR A 387 12.80 -5.87 5.30
CA TYR A 387 13.48 -5.37 4.11
C TYR A 387 14.30 -4.09 4.37
N PRO A 388 13.78 -3.06 5.06
CA PRO A 388 14.55 -1.85 5.30
C PRO A 388 15.82 -2.07 6.13
N VAL A 389 15.81 -3.06 7.03
CA VAL A 389 16.99 -3.44 7.83
C VAL A 389 18.04 -4.10 6.93
N ILE A 390 17.62 -5.04 6.07
CA ILE A 390 18.53 -5.71 5.13
C ILE A 390 19.13 -4.70 4.16
N ILE A 391 18.29 -3.92 3.48
CA ILE A 391 18.74 -2.95 2.47
C ILE A 391 19.61 -1.88 3.12
N GLY A 392 19.15 -1.25 4.20
CA GLY A 392 19.87 -0.16 4.86
C GLY A 392 21.26 -0.57 5.37
N THR A 393 21.41 -1.79 5.87
CA THR A 393 22.71 -2.30 6.39
C THR A 393 23.79 -2.35 5.31
N TRP A 394 23.41 -2.63 4.06
CA TRP A 394 24.37 -2.92 2.99
C TRP A 394 24.38 -1.87 1.88
N ILE A 395 23.38 -0.99 1.78
CA ILE A 395 23.22 -0.11 0.61
C ILE A 395 24.38 0.87 0.40
N GLU A 396 25.08 1.29 1.46
CA GLU A 396 26.25 2.18 1.32
C GLU A 396 27.48 1.46 0.75
N SER A 397 27.68 0.18 1.10
CA SER A 397 28.83 -0.62 0.63
C SER A 397 28.55 -1.34 -0.68
N ASN A 398 27.30 -1.74 -0.89
CA ASN A 398 26.82 -2.41 -2.09
C ASN A 398 25.40 -1.90 -2.44
N PRO A 399 25.27 -0.82 -3.23
CA PRO A 399 23.97 -0.24 -3.57
C PRO A 399 23.04 -1.21 -4.29
N TYR A 400 23.61 -2.18 -5.02
CA TYR A 400 22.84 -3.20 -5.74
C TYR A 400 22.15 -4.21 -4.82
N VAL A 401 22.36 -4.13 -3.48
CA VAL A 401 21.55 -4.88 -2.50
C VAL A 401 20.06 -4.68 -2.69
N LEU A 402 19.62 -3.47 -3.11
CA LEU A 402 18.22 -3.20 -3.42
C LEU A 402 17.70 -4.13 -4.53
N MET A 403 18.51 -4.37 -5.56
CA MET A 403 18.13 -5.26 -6.67
C MET A 403 18.22 -6.72 -6.25
N TYR A 404 19.23 -7.10 -5.46
CA TYR A 404 19.33 -8.45 -4.90
C TYR A 404 18.12 -8.82 -4.03
N THR A 405 17.64 -7.89 -3.19
CA THR A 405 16.41 -8.10 -2.42
C THR A 405 15.19 -8.23 -3.31
N ASN A 406 15.11 -7.46 -4.40
CA ASN A 406 14.01 -7.54 -5.36
C ASN A 406 14.02 -8.86 -6.15
N TYR A 407 15.18 -9.35 -6.59
CA TYR A 407 15.28 -10.67 -7.21
C TYR A 407 14.86 -11.79 -6.25
N GLY A 408 15.31 -11.72 -4.99
CA GLY A 408 14.88 -12.64 -3.94
C GLY A 408 13.36 -12.64 -3.77
N SER A 409 12.75 -11.45 -3.67
CA SER A 409 11.29 -11.30 -3.63
C SER A 409 10.58 -11.88 -4.85
N LEU A 410 11.07 -11.62 -6.06
CA LEU A 410 10.47 -12.13 -7.29
C LEU A 410 10.51 -13.67 -7.34
N VAL A 411 11.61 -14.28 -6.90
CA VAL A 411 11.72 -15.75 -6.79
C VAL A 411 10.72 -16.28 -5.76
N ILE A 412 10.67 -15.68 -4.57
CA ILE A 412 9.72 -16.07 -3.51
C ILE A 412 8.28 -15.96 -4.01
N CYS A 413 7.91 -14.82 -4.59
CA CYS A 413 6.58 -14.57 -5.14
C CYS A 413 6.23 -15.54 -6.26
N SER A 414 7.16 -15.80 -7.19
CA SER A 414 6.91 -16.69 -8.34
C SER A 414 6.76 -18.15 -7.91
N LEU A 415 7.61 -18.63 -6.99
CA LEU A 415 7.51 -19.98 -6.44
C LEU A 415 6.23 -20.16 -5.61
N ALA A 416 5.93 -19.20 -4.73
CA ALA A 416 4.74 -19.26 -3.90
C ALA A 416 3.45 -19.16 -4.73
N PHE A 417 3.43 -18.30 -5.75
CA PHE A 417 2.29 -18.18 -6.67
C PHE A 417 2.13 -19.42 -7.55
N GLY A 418 3.23 -20.01 -8.04
CA GLY A 418 3.21 -21.29 -8.76
C GLY A 418 2.68 -22.43 -7.90
N ALA A 419 3.15 -22.54 -6.65
CA ALA A 419 2.65 -23.51 -5.69
C ALA A 419 1.17 -23.30 -5.37
N MET A 420 0.74 -22.04 -5.21
CA MET A 420 -0.67 -21.70 -4.99
C MET A 420 -1.55 -22.13 -6.17
N ASN A 421 -1.13 -21.84 -7.41
CA ASN A 421 -1.84 -22.27 -8.62
C ASN A 421 -1.88 -23.80 -8.77
N TRP A 422 -0.81 -24.50 -8.44
CA TRP A 422 -0.78 -25.96 -8.45
C TRP A 422 -1.75 -26.54 -7.41
N ILE A 423 -1.75 -26.01 -6.19
CA ILE A 423 -2.66 -26.43 -5.13
C ILE A 423 -4.13 -26.20 -5.54
N VAL A 424 -4.43 -25.08 -6.19
CA VAL A 424 -5.78 -24.76 -6.66
C VAL A 424 -6.22 -25.68 -7.81
N SER A 425 -5.36 -25.91 -8.81
CA SER A 425 -5.67 -26.76 -9.97
C SER A 425 -5.85 -28.23 -9.59
N GLY A 426 -5.01 -28.76 -8.70
CA GLY A 426 -5.13 -30.15 -8.23
C GLY A 426 -6.45 -30.43 -7.47
N VAL A 427 -7.02 -29.43 -6.79
CA VAL A 427 -8.34 -29.56 -6.14
C VAL A 427 -9.47 -29.59 -7.17
N GLN A 428 -9.36 -28.81 -8.25
CA GLN A 428 -10.37 -28.81 -9.32
C GLN A 428 -10.40 -30.15 -10.07
N GLU A 429 -9.24 -30.77 -10.30
CA GLU A 429 -9.15 -32.11 -10.91
C GLU A 429 -9.69 -33.21 -9.98
N GLY A 430 -9.37 -33.15 -8.69
CA GLY A 430 -9.93 -34.07 -7.69
C GLY A 430 -11.46 -34.01 -7.60
N ASN A 431 -12.06 -32.81 -7.61
CA ASN A 431 -13.51 -32.66 -7.62
C ASN A 431 -14.18 -33.14 -8.92
N LYS A 432 -13.51 -33.00 -10.07
CA LYS A 432 -14.00 -33.58 -11.35
C LYS A 432 -13.94 -35.11 -11.34
N GLY A 433 -12.90 -35.70 -10.74
CA GLY A 433 -12.77 -37.15 -10.58
C GLY A 433 -13.81 -37.76 -9.62
N VAL A 434 -14.21 -37.04 -8.57
CA VAL A 434 -15.24 -37.48 -7.62
C VAL A 434 -16.66 -37.33 -8.19
N ASN A 435 -16.95 -36.24 -8.93
CA ASN A 435 -18.25 -36.08 -9.61
C ASN A 435 -18.38 -36.89 -10.92
N GLY A 436 -17.30 -37.46 -11.43
CA GLY A 436 -17.30 -38.36 -12.59
C GLY A 436 -17.81 -39.78 -12.30
N TYR A 437 -18.12 -40.11 -11.05
CA TYR A 437 -18.57 -41.45 -10.62
C TYR A 437 -20.04 -41.53 -10.18
N VAL A 438 -20.86 -40.51 -10.48
CA VAL A 438 -22.33 -40.60 -10.36
C VAL A 438 -22.94 -40.39 -11.74
N GLY A 439 -22.90 -41.45 -12.55
CA GLY A 439 -23.38 -41.43 -13.92
C GLY A 439 -23.47 -42.84 -14.48
N GLY A 440 -24.25 -43.70 -13.83
CA GLY A 440 -24.43 -45.09 -14.24
C GLY A 440 -25.72 -45.69 -13.70
N LYS A 441 -26.80 -45.48 -14.47
CA LYS A 441 -28.10 -46.17 -14.44
C LYS A 441 -29.07 -45.85 -13.30
N GLU A 442 -29.94 -44.87 -13.53
CA GLU A 442 -31.38 -45.13 -13.40
C GLU A 442 -32.02 -44.85 -14.77
N GLU A 443 -32.61 -45.90 -15.33
CA GLU A 443 -33.35 -45.91 -16.59
C GLU A 443 -34.63 -45.08 -16.43
N LEU A 444 -34.72 -43.98 -17.17
CA LEU A 444 -35.99 -43.35 -17.50
C LEU A 444 -36.72 -44.24 -18.53
N SER A 445 -37.64 -45.08 -18.06
CA SER A 445 -38.67 -45.66 -18.93
C SER A 445 -39.63 -44.55 -19.36
N GLY A 446 -39.77 -44.38 -20.67
CA GLY A 446 -40.62 -43.37 -21.29
C GLY A 446 -42.13 -43.64 -21.20
N GLY A 447 -42.87 -42.60 -21.57
CA GLY A 447 -44.33 -42.52 -21.71
C GLY A 447 -44.78 -41.18 -21.10
N GLY A 448 -44.96 -40.08 -21.82
CA GLY A 448 -45.75 -39.95 -23.04
C GLY A 448 -47.17 -39.58 -22.65
N GLY A 449 -47.51 -38.28 -22.62
CA GLY A 449 -48.87 -37.80 -22.36
C GLY A 449 -48.96 -36.28 -22.16
N ILE A 450 -49.32 -35.57 -23.23
CA ILE A 450 -49.83 -34.19 -23.21
C ILE A 450 -51.36 -34.31 -23.37
N GLU A 451 -52.15 -33.72 -22.46
CA GLU A 451 -53.56 -33.32 -22.69
C GLU A 451 -54.00 -32.43 -21.49
N LEU A 452 -54.04 -31.10 -21.65
CA LEU A 452 -55.21 -30.28 -22.01
C LEU A 452 -56.39 -30.39 -21.02
N GLU A 453 -56.37 -29.49 -20.04
CA GLU A 453 -57.48 -29.18 -19.14
C GLU A 453 -58.56 -28.42 -19.94
N ASN A 454 -59.70 -29.07 -20.21
CA ASN A 454 -60.86 -28.44 -20.84
C ASN A 454 -61.99 -28.26 -19.82
N LYS A 455 -62.52 -27.04 -19.75
CA LYS A 455 -63.68 -26.65 -18.96
C LYS A 455 -64.98 -27.19 -19.58
N GLY A 456 -65.90 -27.66 -18.74
CA GLY A 456 -67.33 -27.50 -18.97
C GLY A 456 -68.16 -28.79 -19.11
N ASN A 457 -69.10 -28.91 -18.17
CA ASN A 457 -70.28 -29.79 -18.05
C ASN A 457 -70.07 -31.29 -17.80
#